data_AF-A0A7C5H521-F1
#
_entry.id   AF-A0A7C5H521-F1
#
_cell.length_a   1.000
_cell.length_b   1.000
_cell.length_c   1.000
_cell.angle_alpha   90.00
_cell.angle_beta   90.00
_cell.angle_gamma   90.00
#
_symmetry.space_group_name_H-M   'P 1'
#
loop_
_entity.id
_entity.type
_entity.pdbx_description
1 polymer ?
#
loop_
_entity_poly.entity_id
_entity_poly.type
_entity_poly.pdbx_seq_one_letter_code
_entity_poly.pdbx_strand_id
1 'polypeptide(L)'
;EDGAEVKGSDSSHYVGVSSCLGDRLWYDKNLNGVQDSGEPGVVDIGVSLYSESGALLATTQTDQNGNYKFCGLKPGKYKVKFEQPNTYLFTLKDQGDDAEDSDVDSSGWSHLVTLGVGENDMSIDAGIYCECDDFIVNPDEYSKVSASFEPMAVLGLLLFIYLATLTVRQKEK
;
A
#
# COMPACT_ATOMS: atom_id res chain seq x y z
N GLU A 1 64.51 -15.89 -5.45
CA GLU A 1 63.68 -15.07 -6.35
C GLU A 1 62.64 -15.98 -6.99
N ASP A 2 61.46 -15.41 -7.11
CA ASP A 2 60.30 -15.83 -7.89
C ASP A 2 59.42 -16.98 -7.38
N GLY A 3 58.33 -16.56 -6.75
CA GLY A 3 57.17 -17.38 -6.44
C GLY A 3 56.27 -17.50 -7.66
N ALA A 4 55.84 -18.72 -7.97
CA ALA A 4 54.67 -18.95 -8.82
C ALA A 4 53.49 -19.28 -7.90
N GLU A 5 52.76 -18.25 -7.51
CA GLU A 5 51.48 -18.38 -6.83
C GLU A 5 50.41 -18.85 -7.82
N VAL A 6 49.70 -19.89 -7.37
CA VAL A 6 48.54 -20.58 -7.89
C VAL A 6 47.57 -19.67 -8.68
N LYS A 7 47.44 -19.87 -10.01
CA LYS A 7 46.23 -19.44 -10.75
C LYS A 7 45.09 -20.44 -10.50
N GLY A 8 44.64 -20.45 -9.25
CA GLY A 8 43.38 -21.03 -8.86
C GLY A 8 42.28 -20.07 -9.29
N SER A 9 41.29 -20.60 -9.98
CA SER A 9 40.05 -19.93 -10.33
C SER A 9 39.33 -19.47 -9.06
N ASP A 10 39.61 -18.25 -8.58
CA ASP A 10 38.79 -17.64 -7.54
C ASP A 10 37.60 -16.92 -8.19
N SER A 11 36.68 -17.74 -8.69
CA SER A 11 35.28 -17.37 -8.80
C SER A 11 34.55 -17.85 -7.54
N SER A 12 35.18 -17.68 -6.35
CA SER A 12 34.57 -18.08 -5.11
C SER A 12 33.55 -17.03 -4.66
N HIS A 13 32.31 -17.51 -4.63
CA HIS A 13 31.45 -17.34 -3.48
C HIS A 13 30.82 -15.95 -3.28
N TYR A 14 30.20 -15.41 -4.34
CA TYR A 14 28.84 -14.92 -4.10
C TYR A 14 27.96 -16.14 -3.77
N VAL A 15 28.07 -16.65 -2.53
CA VAL A 15 26.92 -17.32 -1.91
C VAL A 15 25.73 -16.43 -2.18
N GLY A 16 24.63 -16.99 -2.68
CA GLY A 16 23.44 -16.27 -3.09
C GLY A 16 22.75 -15.54 -1.94
N VAL A 17 23.42 -14.52 -1.39
CA VAL A 17 22.87 -13.54 -0.48
C VAL A 17 22.07 -12.56 -1.32
N SER A 18 20.90 -13.03 -1.71
CA SER A 18 19.93 -12.18 -2.37
C SER A 18 19.26 -11.28 -1.36
N SER A 19 19.04 -10.04 -1.76
CA SER A 19 18.29 -9.07 -0.98
C SER A 19 16.79 -9.34 -1.12
N CYS A 20 16.02 -8.91 -0.13
CA CYS A 20 14.58 -8.93 -0.16
C CYS A 20 13.99 -7.55 0.17
N LEU A 21 12.79 -7.32 -0.32
CA LEU A 21 12.01 -6.12 -0.12
C LEU A 21 10.52 -6.45 0.03
N GLY A 22 9.83 -5.83 0.98
CA GLY A 22 8.37 -5.91 1.11
C GLY A 22 7.87 -5.33 2.43
N ASP A 23 6.65 -5.73 2.79
CA ASP A 23 6.18 -6.03 4.15
C ASP A 23 4.65 -6.16 4.09
N ARG A 24 3.89 -5.05 4.08
CA ARG A 24 2.44 -5.11 4.32
C ARG A 24 1.59 -4.05 3.61
N LEU A 25 0.38 -4.46 3.24
CA LEU A 25 -0.75 -3.57 2.91
C LEU A 25 -1.85 -3.75 3.98
N TRP A 26 -2.29 -2.67 4.60
CA TRP A 26 -3.28 -2.73 5.69
C TRP A 26 -4.43 -1.74 5.53
N TYR A 27 -5.52 -2.02 6.23
CA TYR A 27 -6.66 -1.12 6.36
C TYR A 27 -6.45 -0.17 7.55
N ASP A 28 -6.08 1.07 7.25
CA ASP A 28 -5.93 2.16 8.21
C ASP A 28 -7.32 2.66 8.63
N LYS A 29 -7.74 2.24 9.83
CA LYS A 29 -9.09 2.45 10.34
C LYS A 29 -9.29 3.85 10.91
N ASN A 30 -8.21 4.50 11.33
CA ASN A 30 -8.27 5.77 12.02
C ASN A 30 -7.65 6.92 11.21
N LEU A 31 -7.15 6.62 10.00
CA LEU A 31 -6.59 7.52 9.01
C LEU A 31 -5.36 8.27 9.52
N ASN A 32 -4.57 7.64 10.41
CA ASN A 32 -3.37 8.26 10.97
C ASN A 32 -2.10 7.96 10.16
N GLY A 33 -2.16 7.06 9.18
CA GLY A 33 -1.01 6.65 8.37
C GLY A 33 -0.03 5.71 9.05
N VAL A 34 -0.38 5.17 10.22
CA VAL A 34 0.43 4.28 11.06
C VAL A 34 -0.26 2.91 11.15
N GLN A 35 0.53 1.85 11.24
CA GLN A 35 0.04 0.50 11.48
C GLN A 35 -0.35 0.32 12.94
N ASP A 36 -1.65 0.35 13.23
CA ASP A 36 -2.16 0.15 14.59
C ASP A 36 -2.57 -1.30 14.89
N SER A 37 -2.52 -1.65 16.17
CA SER A 37 -2.99 -2.95 16.64
C SER A 37 -4.48 -3.15 16.36
N GLY A 38 -4.81 -4.25 15.66
CA GLY A 38 -6.19 -4.58 15.27
C GLY A 38 -6.60 -4.05 13.90
N GLU A 39 -5.71 -3.39 13.18
CA GLU A 39 -5.88 -3.05 11.78
C GLU A 39 -5.59 -4.28 10.90
N PRO A 40 -6.54 -4.73 10.06
CA PRO A 40 -6.37 -5.94 9.27
C PRO A 40 -5.49 -5.67 8.05
N GLY A 41 -4.74 -6.68 7.62
CA GLY A 41 -4.13 -6.67 6.29
C GLY A 41 -5.16 -6.81 5.16
N VAL A 42 -4.78 -6.38 3.95
CA VAL A 42 -5.64 -6.42 2.77
C VAL A 42 -5.09 -7.43 1.78
N VAL A 43 -5.86 -8.49 1.53
CA VAL A 43 -5.48 -9.66 0.72
C VAL A 43 -5.75 -9.44 -0.77
N ASP A 44 -4.99 -10.16 -1.62
CA ASP A 44 -5.18 -10.26 -3.06
C ASP A 44 -5.05 -8.92 -3.83
N ILE A 45 -4.22 -8.01 -3.33
CA ILE A 45 -3.91 -6.75 -4.02
C ILE A 45 -2.61 -6.90 -4.80
N GLY A 46 -2.63 -6.49 -6.07
CA GLY A 46 -1.46 -6.53 -6.95
C GLY A 46 -0.34 -5.62 -6.46
N VAL A 47 0.88 -6.15 -6.40
CA VAL A 47 2.09 -5.40 -6.07
C VAL A 47 3.14 -5.63 -7.15
N SER A 48 3.74 -4.55 -7.64
CA SER A 48 4.70 -4.58 -8.75
C SER A 48 6.03 -3.95 -8.33
N LEU A 49 7.14 -4.60 -8.69
CA LEU A 49 8.50 -4.13 -8.46
C LEU A 49 9.09 -3.54 -9.74
N TYR A 50 9.65 -2.34 -9.64
CA TYR A 50 10.28 -1.63 -10.74
C TYR A 50 11.75 -1.33 -10.44
N SER A 51 12.58 -1.28 -11.48
CA SER A 51 13.93 -0.72 -11.39
C SER A 51 13.90 0.81 -11.27
N GLU A 52 15.02 1.42 -10.89
CA GLU A 52 15.22 2.90 -10.94
C GLU A 52 14.91 3.50 -12.32
N SER A 53 15.13 2.76 -13.41
CA SER A 53 14.81 3.21 -14.77
C SER A 53 13.33 3.07 -15.15
N GLY A 54 12.48 2.58 -14.25
CA GLY A 54 11.06 2.36 -14.47
C GLY A 54 10.71 1.08 -15.23
N ALA A 55 11.65 0.12 -15.36
CA ALA A 55 11.34 -1.18 -15.97
C ALA A 55 10.65 -2.09 -14.95
N LEU A 56 9.54 -2.72 -15.33
CA LEU A 56 8.88 -3.73 -14.50
C LEU A 56 9.78 -4.97 -14.39
N LEU A 57 10.04 -5.40 -13.17
CA LEU A 57 10.92 -6.54 -12.87
C LEU A 57 10.16 -7.77 -12.40
N ALA A 58 9.14 -7.58 -11.56
CA ALA A 58 8.35 -8.67 -10.98
C ALA A 58 6.98 -8.16 -10.50
N THR A 59 6.06 -9.08 -10.31
CA THR A 59 4.77 -8.84 -9.67
C THR A 59 4.47 -9.93 -8.64
N THR A 60 3.67 -9.59 -7.63
CA THR A 60 3.09 -10.50 -6.63
C THR A 60 1.71 -9.99 -6.23
N GLN A 61 1.05 -10.69 -5.31
CA GLN A 61 -0.13 -10.19 -4.61
C GLN A 61 0.11 -10.26 -3.09
N THR A 62 -0.63 -9.45 -2.34
CA THR A 62 -0.66 -9.52 -0.88
C THR A 62 -1.37 -10.79 -0.41
N ASP A 63 -0.86 -11.39 0.67
CA ASP A 63 -1.39 -12.62 1.24
C ASP A 63 -2.57 -12.36 2.21
N GLN A 64 -3.05 -13.41 2.88
CA GLN A 64 -4.20 -13.35 3.80
C GLN A 64 -4.01 -12.36 4.97
N ASN A 65 -2.77 -12.03 5.31
CA ASN A 65 -2.41 -11.07 6.34
C ASN A 65 -2.04 -9.70 5.78
N GLY A 66 -2.19 -9.49 4.47
CA GLY A 66 -1.79 -8.29 3.75
C GLY A 66 -0.32 -8.26 3.36
N ASN A 67 0.44 -9.34 3.60
CA ASN A 67 1.89 -9.29 3.45
C ASN A 67 2.32 -9.59 2.01
N TYR A 68 3.43 -9.00 1.57
CA TYR A 68 4.03 -9.31 0.28
C TYR A 68 5.57 -9.32 0.37
N LYS A 69 6.23 -9.96 -0.60
CA LYS A 69 7.69 -10.01 -0.61
C LYS A 69 8.27 -10.24 -2.00
N PHE A 70 9.33 -9.51 -2.31
CA PHE A 70 10.26 -9.81 -3.39
C PHE A 70 11.59 -10.25 -2.80
N CYS A 71 12.11 -11.39 -3.21
CA CYS A 71 13.43 -11.89 -2.83
C CYS A 71 14.22 -12.27 -4.07
N GLY A 72 15.50 -12.60 -3.93
CA GLY A 72 16.34 -12.87 -5.11
C GLY A 72 16.88 -11.59 -5.73
N LEU A 73 16.73 -10.44 -5.07
CA LEU A 73 17.11 -9.15 -5.63
C LEU A 73 18.62 -8.97 -5.58
N LYS A 74 19.16 -8.38 -6.63
CA LYS A 74 20.55 -7.92 -6.65
C LYS A 74 20.64 -6.62 -5.85
N PRO A 75 21.83 -6.24 -5.37
CA PRO A 75 22.03 -4.89 -4.88
C PRO A 75 21.68 -3.88 -5.98
N GLY A 76 20.97 -2.82 -5.62
CA GLY A 76 20.44 -1.88 -6.59
C GLY A 76 19.33 -1.01 -6.01
N LYS A 77 18.64 -0.30 -6.89
CA LYS A 77 17.57 0.61 -6.52
C LYS A 77 16.24 0.21 -7.14
N TYR A 78 15.21 0.30 -6.32
CA TYR A 78 13.90 -0.27 -6.61
C TYR A 78 12.77 0.66 -6.21
N LYS A 79 11.64 0.52 -6.89
CA LYS A 79 10.36 1.12 -6.48
C LYS A 79 9.29 0.04 -6.42
N VAL A 80 8.40 0.16 -5.46
CA VAL A 80 7.20 -0.66 -5.36
C VAL A 80 5.99 0.15 -5.81
N LYS A 81 5.06 -0.55 -6.45
CA LYS A 81 3.76 -0.04 -6.82
C LYS A 81 2.68 -0.98 -6.31
N PHE A 82 1.81 -0.46 -5.48
CA PHE A 82 0.58 -1.13 -5.10
C PHE A 82 -0.53 -0.76 -6.10
N GLU A 83 -1.31 -1.76 -6.49
CA GLU A 83 -2.57 -1.55 -7.19
C GLU A 83 -3.57 -0.92 -6.22
N GLN A 84 -4.24 0.14 -6.65
CA GLN A 84 -5.26 0.78 -5.84
C GLN A 84 -6.53 -0.09 -5.86
N PRO A 85 -7.00 -0.60 -4.71
CA PRO A 85 -8.24 -1.36 -4.67
C PRO A 85 -9.43 -0.45 -4.98
N ASN A 86 -10.42 -0.98 -5.70
CA ASN A 86 -11.64 -0.23 -5.99
C ASN A 86 -12.27 0.28 -4.70
N THR A 87 -12.71 1.55 -4.69
CA THR A 87 -13.34 2.27 -3.55
C THR A 87 -12.44 2.58 -2.35
N TYR A 88 -11.16 2.23 -2.39
CA TYR A 88 -10.17 2.60 -1.36
C TYR A 88 -9.20 3.66 -1.87
N LEU A 89 -8.66 4.44 -0.95
CA LEU A 89 -7.59 5.42 -1.16
C LEU A 89 -6.39 5.06 -0.30
N PHE A 90 -5.19 5.45 -0.73
CA PHE A 90 -3.99 5.37 0.12
C PHE A 90 -4.03 6.44 1.21
N THR A 91 -3.60 6.07 2.41
CA THR A 91 -3.59 6.94 3.60
C THR A 91 -2.43 7.95 3.58
N LEU A 92 -2.24 8.67 4.69
CA LEU A 92 -1.13 9.58 4.90
C LEU A 92 0.20 8.84 4.83
N LYS A 93 1.11 9.40 4.03
CA LYS A 93 2.45 8.87 3.83
C LYS A 93 3.44 9.37 4.90
N ASP A 94 4.45 8.57 5.22
CA ASP A 94 5.61 8.89 6.07
C ASP A 94 5.18 9.41 7.47
N GLN A 95 4.27 8.69 8.13
CA GLN A 95 3.74 9.06 9.45
C GLN A 95 4.33 8.16 10.55
N GLY A 96 5.19 8.71 11.41
CA GLY A 96 5.66 7.96 12.58
C GLY A 96 6.97 7.20 12.33
N ASP A 97 6.98 5.90 12.66
CA ASP A 97 8.15 5.03 12.49
C ASP A 97 8.14 4.42 11.08
N ASP A 98 9.29 4.40 10.42
CA ASP A 98 9.47 3.91 9.05
C ASP A 98 9.01 2.45 8.91
N ALA A 99 9.18 1.63 9.95
CA ALA A 99 8.75 0.23 9.92
C ALA A 99 7.24 0.02 10.15
N GLU A 100 6.49 1.06 10.48
CA GLU A 100 5.07 0.99 10.83
C GLU A 100 4.25 2.11 10.16
N ASP A 101 4.77 2.76 9.11
CA ASP A 101 4.06 3.81 8.39
C ASP A 101 3.70 3.40 6.95
N SER A 102 3.15 4.33 6.19
CA SER A 102 2.82 4.10 4.78
C SER A 102 3.85 4.81 3.90
N ASP A 103 4.55 4.10 3.03
CA ASP A 103 5.55 4.68 2.12
C ASP A 103 4.98 5.25 0.83
N VAL A 104 3.73 4.92 0.54
CA VAL A 104 3.17 5.11 -0.79
C VAL A 104 2.47 6.46 -0.94
N ASP A 105 2.71 7.11 -2.08
CA ASP A 105 1.95 8.30 -2.44
C ASP A 105 0.47 7.97 -2.75
N SER A 106 -0.35 9.00 -2.99
CA SER A 106 -1.77 8.84 -3.31
C SER A 106 -2.05 8.05 -4.58
N SER A 107 -1.03 7.81 -5.42
CA SER A 107 -1.16 6.94 -6.57
C SER A 107 -0.80 5.49 -6.24
N GLY A 108 -0.08 5.21 -5.14
CA GLY A 108 0.39 3.90 -4.69
C GLY A 108 1.87 3.63 -4.94
N TRP A 109 2.67 4.66 -5.25
CA TRP A 109 4.11 4.49 -5.48
C TRP A 109 4.91 4.73 -4.21
N SER A 110 5.82 3.81 -3.90
CA SER A 110 6.84 4.02 -2.86
C SER A 110 7.87 5.08 -3.28
N HIS A 111 8.70 5.47 -2.31
CA HIS A 111 9.97 6.14 -2.59
C HIS A 111 10.97 5.18 -3.28
N LEU A 112 12.15 5.70 -3.69
CA LEU A 112 13.20 4.88 -4.31
C LEU A 112 14.06 4.23 -3.22
N VAL A 113 13.97 2.90 -3.11
CA VAL A 113 14.66 2.11 -2.09
C VAL A 113 16.01 1.66 -2.62
N THR A 114 17.06 1.72 -1.80
CA THR A 114 18.41 1.24 -2.17
C THR A 114 18.74 -0.01 -1.36
N LEU A 115 18.88 -1.15 -2.02
CA LEU A 115 19.28 -2.41 -1.40
C LEU A 115 20.77 -2.67 -1.62
N GLY A 116 21.49 -2.92 -0.53
CA GLY A 116 22.82 -3.50 -0.48
C GLY A 116 22.80 -5.01 -0.72
N VAL A 117 23.95 -5.65 -0.51
CA VAL A 117 24.14 -7.10 -0.66
C VAL A 117 23.49 -7.85 0.51
N GLY A 118 22.51 -8.69 0.22
CA GLY A 118 21.84 -9.53 1.22
C GLY A 118 20.95 -8.75 2.19
N GLU A 119 20.63 -7.49 1.87
CA GLU A 119 19.77 -6.64 2.68
C GLU A 119 18.32 -7.14 2.65
N ASN A 120 17.66 -7.13 3.81
CA ASN A 120 16.24 -7.40 3.91
C ASN A 120 15.57 -6.14 4.41
N ASP A 121 15.01 -5.40 3.48
CA ASP A 121 14.20 -4.24 3.77
C ASP A 121 12.74 -4.68 3.87
N MET A 122 12.17 -4.58 5.07
CA MET A 122 10.79 -4.98 5.35
C MET A 122 10.02 -3.80 5.96
N SER A 123 10.30 -2.59 5.49
CA SER A 123 9.56 -1.38 5.88
C SER A 123 8.83 -0.76 4.71
N ILE A 124 8.61 -1.49 3.60
CA ILE A 124 7.89 -0.93 2.44
C ILE A 124 6.42 -1.31 2.54
N ASP A 125 5.65 -0.35 3.00
CA ASP A 125 4.30 -0.56 3.46
C ASP A 125 3.30 0.38 2.78
N ALA A 126 2.02 0.00 2.82
CA ALA A 126 0.94 0.80 2.28
C ALA A 126 -0.32 0.72 3.15
N GLY A 127 -0.79 1.87 3.62
CA GLY A 127 -2.07 1.96 4.31
C GLY A 127 -3.16 2.40 3.33
N ILE A 128 -4.35 1.79 3.44
CA ILE A 128 -5.53 2.22 2.70
C ILE A 128 -6.72 2.46 3.62
N TYR A 129 -7.61 3.36 3.23
CA TYR A 129 -8.87 3.62 3.91
C TYR A 129 -10.03 3.71 2.91
N CYS A 130 -11.26 3.51 3.37
CA CYS A 130 -12.45 3.70 2.54
C CYS A 130 -13.06 5.06 2.83
N GLU A 131 -13.36 5.85 1.80
CA GLU A 131 -14.21 7.05 1.97
C GLU A 131 -15.64 6.71 2.43
N CYS A 132 -16.03 5.42 2.39
CA CYS A 132 -17.34 4.96 2.82
C CYS A 132 -17.52 4.93 4.35
N ASP A 133 -16.45 4.94 5.14
CA ASP A 133 -16.51 4.93 6.61
C ASP A 133 -16.59 6.33 7.23
N ASP A 134 -16.28 7.39 6.46
CA ASP A 134 -16.53 8.79 6.86
C ASP A 134 -18.02 9.18 6.79
N PHE A 135 -18.88 8.28 6.29
CA PHE A 135 -20.34 8.43 6.34
C PHE A 135 -21.00 7.46 7.31
N ILE A 136 -20.34 7.05 8.40
CA ILE A 136 -21.09 6.69 9.61
C ILE A 136 -21.47 7.98 10.32
N VAL A 137 -22.49 8.66 9.80
CA VAL A 137 -23.24 9.58 10.64
C VAL A 137 -23.90 8.70 11.69
N ASN A 138 -23.47 8.82 12.96
CA ASN A 138 -24.22 8.24 14.07
C ASN A 138 -25.70 8.66 13.90
N PRO A 139 -26.70 7.76 13.97
CA PRO A 139 -28.10 8.14 13.77
C PRO A 139 -28.57 9.23 14.76
N ASP A 140 -27.88 9.35 15.89
CA ASP A 140 -27.99 10.35 16.94
C ASP A 140 -27.20 11.66 16.69
N GLU A 141 -26.26 11.67 15.75
CA GLU A 141 -25.60 12.90 15.25
C GLU A 141 -26.21 13.44 13.94
N TYR A 142 -26.93 12.62 13.18
CA TYR A 142 -27.64 13.07 11.97
C TYR A 142 -28.63 14.21 12.29
N SER A 143 -29.30 14.13 13.44
CA SER A 143 -30.20 15.20 13.94
C SER A 143 -29.49 16.53 14.22
N LYS A 144 -28.18 16.51 14.51
CA LYS A 144 -27.41 17.73 14.82
C LYS A 144 -26.86 18.37 13.55
N VAL A 145 -26.40 17.56 12.59
CA VAL A 145 -25.89 18.02 11.30
C VAL A 145 -27.01 18.58 10.42
N SER A 146 -28.22 17.99 10.43
CA SER A 146 -29.37 18.53 9.68
C SER A 146 -29.89 19.87 10.18
N ALA A 147 -29.55 20.26 11.42
CA ALA A 147 -30.00 21.51 12.03
C ALA A 147 -29.11 22.72 11.71
N SER A 148 -27.94 22.51 11.09
CA SER A 148 -26.97 23.57 10.76
C SER A 148 -26.89 23.90 9.27
N PHE A 149 -27.64 23.22 8.40
CA PHE A 149 -27.74 23.59 6.99
C PHE A 149 -28.94 24.51 6.76
N GLU A 150 -28.68 25.68 6.18
CA GLU A 150 -29.72 26.55 5.62
C GLU A 150 -30.62 25.73 4.67
N PRO A 151 -31.96 25.93 4.70
CA PRO A 151 -32.96 24.99 4.15
C PRO A 151 -32.90 24.72 2.64
N MET A 152 -31.95 25.32 1.91
CA MET A 152 -31.77 25.14 0.48
C MET A 152 -30.79 24.02 0.09
N ALA A 153 -29.97 23.48 1.00
CA ALA A 153 -28.97 22.45 0.65
C ALA A 153 -29.47 20.99 0.81
N VAL A 154 -30.52 20.78 1.61
CA VAL A 154 -30.97 19.42 2.00
C VAL A 154 -31.75 18.71 0.88
N LEU A 155 -32.46 19.46 0.02
CA LEU A 155 -33.19 18.89 -1.12
C LEU A 155 -32.25 18.24 -2.14
N GLY A 156 -31.05 18.80 -2.34
CA GLY A 156 -30.08 18.28 -3.29
C GLY A 156 -29.53 16.92 -2.87
N LEU A 157 -29.19 16.77 -1.59
CA LEU A 157 -28.65 15.53 -1.03
C LEU A 157 -29.71 14.41 -0.98
N LEU A 158 -30.95 14.73 -0.58
CA LEU A 158 -32.05 13.76 -0.58
C LEU A 158 -32.41 13.28 -1.99
N LEU A 159 -32.38 14.18 -2.99
CA LEU A 159 -32.61 13.82 -4.38
C LEU A 159 -31.48 12.94 -4.92
N PHE A 160 -30.23 13.21 -4.56
CA PHE A 160 -29.08 12.37 -4.93
C PHE A 160 -29.19 10.95 -4.35
N ILE A 161 -29.54 10.82 -3.07
CA ILE A 161 -29.72 9.52 -2.41
C ILE A 161 -30.90 8.74 -3.05
N TYR A 162 -32.01 9.43 -3.35
CA TYR A 162 -33.16 8.81 -4.02
C TYR A 162 -32.84 8.34 -5.44
N LEU A 163 -32.06 9.10 -6.21
CA LEU A 163 -31.62 8.71 -7.56
C LEU A 163 -30.59 7.57 -7.53
N ALA A 164 -29.66 7.58 -6.57
CA ALA A 164 -28.68 6.50 -6.39
C ALA A 164 -29.36 5.17 -6.06
N THR A 165 -30.35 5.18 -5.16
CA THR A 165 -31.13 3.97 -4.80
C THR A 165 -32.00 3.46 -5.95
N LEU A 166 -32.57 4.33 -6.79
CA LEU A 166 -33.29 3.93 -8.00
C LEU A 166 -32.36 3.27 -9.05
N THR A 167 -31.13 3.74 -9.18
CA THR A 167 -30.17 3.23 -10.18
C THR A 167 -29.70 1.81 -9.84
N VAL A 168 -29.49 1.50 -8.55
CA VAL A 168 -29.16 0.14 -8.09
C VAL A 168 -30.28 -0.85 -8.40
N ARG A 169 -31.54 -0.44 -8.22
CA ARG A 169 -32.72 -1.31 -8.41
C ARG A 169 -33.00 -1.71 -9.87
N GLN A 170 -32.43 -0.99 -10.85
CA GLN A 170 -32.61 -1.29 -12.28
C GLN A 170 -31.51 -2.21 -12.83
N LYS A 171 -30.40 -2.43 -12.10
CA LYS A 171 -29.33 -3.38 -12.50
C LYS A 171 -29.56 -4.81 -12.03
N GLU A 172 -30.52 -5.04 -11.13
CA GLU A 172 -30.88 -6.36 -10.60
C GLU A 172 -32.12 -7.00 -11.27
N LYS A 173 -32.54 -6.50 -12.44
CA LYS A 173 -33.57 -7.11 -13.30
C LYS A 173 -33.03 -7.29 -14.71
#